data_AF-A0A4R5K5C8-F1
#
_entry.id   AF-A0A4R5K5C8-F1
#
_cell.length_a   1.000
_cell.length_b   1.000
_cell.length_c   1.000
_cell.angle_alpha   90.00
_cell.angle_beta   90.00
_cell.angle_gamma   90.00
#
_symmetry.space_group_name_H-M   'P 1'
#
loop_
_entity.id
_entity.type
_entity.pdbx_description
1 polymer ?
#
loop_
_entity_poly.entity_id
_entity_poly.type
_entity_poly.pdbx_seq_one_letter_code
_entity_poly.pdbx_strand_id
1 'polypeptide(L)'
;MPAIECSVEGCTRAGKLRRTYCENHYRKFMRSGTTDMKPKPTHGTATMYRYGCRCTPCQAAHAERYREWAHTHFEQTGEWHSGRWINDRDRQAIYQRDAWTCQICRHPIDRDAKATSQWAPSLDHIEPRSTSLEPDHSAENLRTAHMWCNAVRGDARMSDGDIRVLREGLFQA
;
A
#
# COMPACT_ATOMS: atom_id res chain seq x y z
N MET A 1 -36.51 31.70 -17.37
CA MET A 1 -35.90 32.41 -16.23
C MET A 1 -34.40 32.18 -16.28
N PRO A 2 -33.55 33.22 -16.20
CA PRO A 2 -32.11 33.02 -16.16
C PRO A 2 -31.74 32.15 -14.96
N ALA A 3 -30.78 31.24 -15.14
CA ALA A 3 -30.31 30.40 -14.06
C ALA A 3 -29.66 31.30 -13.00
N ILE A 4 -30.08 31.17 -11.74
CA ILE A 4 -29.46 31.94 -10.66
C ILE A 4 -28.05 31.37 -10.46
N GLU A 5 -27.05 32.22 -10.66
CA GLU A 5 -25.63 31.87 -10.55
C GLU A 5 -25.10 32.08 -9.14
N CYS A 6 -24.06 31.33 -8.79
CA CYS A 6 -23.37 31.48 -7.52
C CYS A 6 -22.79 32.89 -7.36
N SER A 7 -23.00 33.52 -6.21
CA SER A 7 -22.49 34.87 -5.90
C SER A 7 -20.98 34.98 -5.68
N VAL A 8 -20.21 33.91 -5.94
CA VAL A 8 -18.75 33.91 -5.78
C VAL A 8 -18.14 34.28 -7.11
N GLU A 9 -17.33 35.34 -7.13
CA GLU A 9 -16.67 35.84 -8.33
C GLU A 9 -15.91 34.72 -9.06
N GLY A 10 -16.11 34.61 -10.38
CA GLY A 10 -15.51 33.57 -11.21
C GLY A 10 -16.15 32.17 -11.08
N CYS A 11 -17.22 31.99 -10.31
CA CYS A 11 -17.93 30.71 -10.22
C CYS A 11 -19.08 30.62 -11.22
N THR A 12 -18.93 29.79 -12.25
CA THR A 12 -19.96 29.57 -13.28
C THR A 12 -21.04 28.55 -12.90
N ARG A 13 -21.09 28.11 -11.63
CA ARG A 13 -22.10 27.14 -11.18
C ARG A 13 -23.45 27.83 -11.00
N ALA A 14 -24.44 27.35 -11.74
CA ALA A 14 -25.84 27.76 -11.61
C ALA A 14 -26.72 26.60 -11.10
N GLY A 15 -27.91 26.92 -10.58
CA GLY A 15 -28.90 25.91 -10.17
C GLY A 15 -29.47 26.15 -8.76
N LYS A 16 -29.64 25.08 -7.97
CA LYS A 16 -30.15 25.18 -6.58
C LYS A 16 -29.09 25.80 -5.68
N LEU A 17 -29.21 27.09 -5.42
CA LEU A 17 -28.32 27.83 -4.51
C LEU A 17 -28.87 27.84 -3.09
N ARG A 18 -27.96 27.90 -2.10
CA ARG A 18 -28.27 28.11 -0.69
C ARG A 18 -27.59 29.39 -0.23
N ARG A 19 -28.36 30.37 0.25
CA ARG A 19 -27.86 31.72 0.59
C ARG A 19 -26.98 32.30 -0.54
N THR A 20 -27.50 32.28 -1.78
CA THR A 20 -26.81 32.73 -3.00
C THR A 20 -25.53 31.96 -3.39
N TYR A 21 -25.13 30.94 -2.64
CA TYR A 21 -23.96 30.10 -2.94
C TYR A 21 -24.33 28.76 -3.57
N CYS A 22 -23.47 28.25 -4.46
CA CYS A 22 -23.55 26.85 -4.88
C CYS A 22 -23.26 25.92 -3.68
N GLU A 23 -23.68 24.65 -3.76
CA GLU A 23 -23.54 23.68 -2.67
C GLU A 23 -22.10 23.57 -2.12
N ASN A 24 -21.07 23.67 -2.96
CA ASN A 24 -19.68 23.61 -2.54
C ASN A 24 -19.22 24.88 -1.80
N HIS A 25 -19.61 26.06 -2.26
CA HIS A 25 -19.29 27.32 -1.58
C HIS A 25 -20.11 27.48 -0.30
N TYR A 26 -21.37 27.05 -0.29
CA TYR A 26 -22.20 27.01 0.92
C TYR A 26 -21.58 26.12 2.00
N ARG A 27 -21.20 24.88 1.67
CA ARG A 27 -20.53 23.98 2.63
C ARG A 27 -19.20 24.53 3.13
N LYS A 28 -18.42 25.18 2.26
CA LYS A 28 -17.14 25.80 2.61
C LYS A 28 -17.34 27.00 3.55
N PHE A 29 -18.33 27.84 3.29
CA PHE A 29 -18.73 28.96 4.13
C PHE A 29 -19.16 28.47 5.52
N MET A 30 -20.04 27.45 5.59
CA MET A 30 -20.48 26.89 6.87
C MET A 30 -19.33 26.32 7.72
N ARG A 31 -18.28 25.78 7.09
CA ARG A 31 -17.14 25.19 7.80
C ARG A 31 -16.10 26.22 8.24
N SER A 32 -15.88 27.27 7.45
CA SER A 32 -14.70 28.14 7.60
C SER A 32 -14.96 29.64 7.47
N GLY A 33 -16.21 30.06 7.31
CA GLY A 33 -16.59 31.47 7.16
C GLY A 33 -16.21 32.13 5.82
N THR A 34 -15.44 31.43 4.97
CA THR A 34 -15.02 31.89 3.64
C THR A 34 -15.62 31.03 2.54
N THR A 35 -15.81 31.61 1.36
CA THR A 35 -16.16 30.90 0.12
C THR A 35 -14.94 30.54 -0.72
N ASP A 36 -13.75 31.05 -0.39
CA ASP A 36 -12.55 30.90 -1.19
C ASP A 36 -12.11 29.44 -1.22
N MET A 37 -12.08 28.89 -2.44
CA MET A 37 -11.58 27.55 -2.70
C MET A 37 -10.08 27.63 -2.91
N LYS A 38 -9.31 26.94 -2.07
CA LYS A 38 -7.87 26.80 -2.30
C LYS A 38 -7.64 25.99 -3.59
N PRO A 39 -6.73 26.42 -4.46
CA PRO A 39 -6.37 25.63 -5.64
C PRO A 39 -5.87 24.25 -5.19
N LYS A 40 -6.27 23.21 -5.93
CA LYS A 40 -5.77 21.86 -5.66
C LYS A 40 -4.29 21.82 -6.04
N PRO A 41 -3.39 21.37 -5.15
CA PRO A 41 -1.99 21.21 -5.52
C PRO A 41 -1.87 20.16 -6.63
N THR A 42 -1.06 20.45 -7.64
CA THR A 42 -0.81 19.55 -8.79
C THR A 42 0.41 18.66 -8.57
N HIS A 43 1.38 19.12 -7.76
CA HIS A 43 2.54 18.36 -7.30
C HIS A 43 3.08 18.96 -5.99
N GLY A 44 4.21 18.42 -5.49
CA GLY A 44 4.92 18.97 -4.32
C GLY A 44 4.25 18.70 -2.98
N THR A 45 3.30 17.77 -2.90
CA THR A 45 2.63 17.42 -1.64
C THR A 45 2.58 15.92 -1.42
N ALA A 46 2.59 15.49 -0.16
CA ALA A 46 2.40 14.08 0.20
C ALA A 46 1.06 13.51 -0.32
N THR A 47 0.05 14.36 -0.46
CA THR A 47 -1.24 13.98 -1.07
C THR A 47 -1.07 13.57 -2.53
N MET A 48 -0.33 14.35 -3.33
CA MET A 48 -0.09 14.01 -4.73
C MET A 48 0.79 12.77 -4.87
N TYR A 49 1.73 12.53 -3.95
CA TYR A 49 2.45 11.25 -3.89
C TYR A 49 1.50 10.07 -3.72
N ARG A 50 0.54 10.17 -2.78
CA ARG A 50 -0.47 9.13 -2.55
C ARG A 50 -1.36 8.89 -3.77
N TYR A 51 -1.65 9.93 -4.56
CA TYR A 51 -2.37 9.83 -5.83
C TYR A 51 -1.50 9.35 -7.01
N GLY A 52 -0.26 8.95 -6.78
CA GLY A 52 0.58 8.31 -7.79
C GLY A 52 1.70 9.17 -8.37
N CYS A 53 1.77 10.47 -8.04
CA CYS A 53 2.87 11.31 -8.50
C CYS A 53 4.21 10.84 -7.89
N ARG A 54 5.27 10.82 -8.70
CA ARG A 54 6.62 10.38 -8.28
C ARG A 54 7.70 11.41 -8.58
N CYS A 55 7.36 12.69 -8.79
CA CYS A 55 8.37 13.73 -8.96
C CYS A 55 9.12 14.02 -7.65
N THR A 56 10.34 14.56 -7.75
CA THR A 56 11.20 14.87 -6.60
C THR A 56 10.49 15.68 -5.51
N PRO A 57 9.73 16.76 -5.83
CA PRO A 57 8.99 17.50 -4.81
C PRO A 57 7.94 16.66 -4.06
N CYS A 58 7.20 15.79 -4.75
CA CYS A 58 6.20 14.92 -4.11
C CYS A 58 6.86 13.85 -3.23
N GLN A 59 7.96 13.26 -3.71
CA GLN A 59 8.72 12.29 -2.92
C GLN A 59 9.29 12.94 -1.65
N ALA A 60 9.86 14.15 -1.76
CA ALA A 60 10.38 14.90 -0.63
C ALA A 60 9.29 15.23 0.40
N ALA A 61 8.14 15.75 -0.05
CA ALA A 61 7.01 16.05 0.82
C ALA A 61 6.45 14.80 1.51
N HIS A 62 6.44 13.65 0.83
CA HIS A 62 6.07 12.38 1.46
C HIS A 62 7.08 11.93 2.51
N ALA A 63 8.38 12.04 2.20
CA ALA A 63 9.45 11.65 3.11
C ALA A 63 9.45 12.51 4.39
N GLU A 64 9.27 13.83 4.27
CA GLU A 64 9.14 14.74 5.41
C GLU A 64 7.97 14.37 6.31
N ARG A 65 6.77 14.24 5.72
CA ARG A 65 5.56 13.82 6.45
C ARG A 65 5.75 12.46 7.15
N TYR A 66 6.47 11.53 6.51
CA TYR A 66 6.75 10.23 7.13
C TYR A 66 7.71 10.36 8.33
N ARG A 67 8.73 11.23 8.26
CA ARG A 67 9.62 11.50 9.40
C ARG A 67 8.86 12.08 10.57
N GLU A 68 8.03 13.11 10.34
CA GLU A 68 7.19 13.70 11.39
C GLU A 68 6.30 12.65 12.05
N TRP A 69 5.61 11.85 11.25
CA TRP A 69 4.77 10.76 11.76
C TRP A 69 5.57 9.72 12.56
N ALA A 70 6.77 9.34 12.11
CA ALA A 70 7.63 8.39 12.81
C ALA A 70 8.08 8.93 14.17
N HIS A 71 8.41 10.22 14.27
CA HIS A 71 8.69 10.88 15.55
C HIS A 71 7.47 10.86 16.48
N THR A 72 6.30 11.28 16.00
CA THR A 72 5.07 11.24 16.80
C THR A 72 4.71 9.81 17.23
N HIS A 73 4.92 8.82 16.37
CA HIS A 73 4.69 7.42 16.71
C HIS A 73 5.61 6.96 17.85
N PHE A 74 6.91 7.25 17.74
CA PHE A 74 7.88 6.94 18.79
C PHE A 74 7.55 7.65 20.11
N GLU A 75 7.16 8.93 20.07
CA GLU A 75 6.73 9.66 21.28
C GLU A 75 5.51 9.02 21.95
N GLN A 76 4.58 8.45 21.17
CA GLN A 76 3.37 7.82 21.67
C GLN A 76 3.58 6.39 22.18
N THR A 77 4.42 5.60 21.52
CA THR A 77 4.57 4.16 21.78
C THR A 77 5.89 3.78 22.45
N GLY A 78 6.91 4.65 22.36
CA GLY A 78 8.29 4.32 22.74
C GLY A 78 9.03 3.46 21.71
N GLU A 79 8.42 3.16 20.57
CA GLU A 79 8.97 2.24 19.55
C GLU A 79 9.08 2.93 18.19
N TRP A 80 10.19 2.68 17.48
CA TRP A 80 10.34 3.14 16.10
C TRP A 80 9.52 2.27 15.16
N HIS A 81 8.67 2.89 14.33
CA HIS A 81 7.95 2.15 13.30
C HIS A 81 8.90 1.68 12.19
N SER A 82 9.18 0.39 12.16
CA SER A 82 10.09 -0.21 11.17
C SER A 82 9.54 -0.18 9.74
N GLY A 83 8.25 0.14 9.54
CA GLY A 83 7.57 0.06 8.24
C GLY A 83 7.40 -1.37 7.73
N ARG A 84 8.01 -2.35 8.41
CA ARG A 84 7.94 -3.77 8.09
C ARG A 84 6.94 -4.39 9.07
N TRP A 85 5.92 -5.05 8.53
CA TRP A 85 4.90 -5.76 9.31
C TRP A 85 5.47 -6.99 10.06
N ILE A 86 6.70 -7.39 9.76
CA ILE A 86 7.49 -8.40 10.46
C ILE A 86 8.94 -7.92 10.56
N ASN A 87 9.56 -8.06 11.73
CA ASN A 87 10.97 -7.68 11.92
C ASN A 87 11.91 -8.70 11.25
N ASP A 88 13.18 -8.31 11.10
CA ASP A 88 14.16 -9.11 10.36
C ASP A 88 14.54 -10.41 11.07
N ARG A 89 14.52 -10.43 12.41
CA ARG A 89 14.81 -11.62 13.19
C ARG A 89 13.77 -12.70 12.95
N ASP A 90 12.49 -12.35 13.07
CA ASP A 90 11.39 -13.31 12.93
C ASP A 90 11.24 -13.79 11.49
N ARG A 91 11.46 -12.89 10.51
CA ARG A 91 11.55 -13.27 9.09
C ARG A 91 12.65 -14.31 8.86
N GLN A 92 13.84 -14.08 9.40
CA GLN A 92 14.97 -15.01 9.26
C GLN A 92 14.68 -16.34 9.98
N ALA A 93 14.03 -16.31 11.13
CA ALA A 93 13.64 -17.50 11.87
C ALA A 93 12.69 -18.39 11.04
N ILE A 94 11.73 -17.82 10.30
CA ILE A 94 10.84 -18.57 9.39
C ILE A 94 11.63 -19.20 8.24
N TYR A 95 12.55 -18.45 7.62
CA TYR A 95 13.42 -18.99 6.55
C TYR A 95 14.29 -20.15 7.04
N GLN A 96 14.83 -20.04 8.25
CA GLN A 96 15.63 -21.09 8.89
C GLN A 96 14.78 -22.30 9.28
N ARG A 97 13.58 -22.09 9.86
CA ARG A 97 12.61 -23.15 10.19
C ARG A 97 12.30 -24.01 8.97
N ASP A 98 12.10 -23.38 7.83
CA ASP A 98 11.76 -24.04 6.57
C ASP A 98 13.00 -24.55 5.81
N ALA A 99 14.18 -24.55 6.45
CA ALA A 99 15.46 -24.96 5.89
C ALA A 99 15.77 -24.31 4.53
N TRP A 100 15.41 -23.02 4.38
CA TRP A 100 15.54 -22.28 3.12
C TRP A 100 14.93 -23.00 1.91
N THR A 101 13.88 -23.77 2.15
CA THR A 101 13.16 -24.52 1.12
C THR A 101 11.81 -23.88 0.89
N CYS A 102 11.48 -23.62 -0.37
CA CYS A 102 10.18 -23.09 -0.73
C CYS A 102 9.10 -24.11 -0.38
N GLN A 103 8.17 -23.75 0.50
CA GLN A 103 7.13 -24.63 0.99
C GLN A 103 6.01 -24.85 -0.04
N ILE A 104 5.93 -24.01 -1.08
CA ILE A 104 5.04 -24.21 -2.22
C ILE A 104 5.62 -25.29 -3.14
N CYS A 105 6.77 -25.01 -3.77
CA CYS A 105 7.31 -25.86 -4.84
C CYS A 105 8.35 -26.90 -4.38
N ARG A 106 8.72 -26.92 -3.10
CA ARG A 106 9.67 -27.85 -2.47
C ARG A 106 11.13 -27.80 -2.96
N HIS A 107 11.51 -26.74 -3.65
CA HIS A 107 12.89 -26.55 -4.12
C HIS A 107 13.67 -25.61 -3.19
N PRO A 108 15.01 -25.75 -3.12
CA PRO A 108 15.84 -24.84 -2.34
C PRO A 108 15.74 -23.39 -2.85
N ILE A 109 15.88 -22.45 -1.93
CA ILE A 109 16.00 -21.02 -2.21
C ILE A 109 17.46 -20.62 -2.09
N ASP A 110 17.93 -19.88 -3.09
CA ASP A 110 19.22 -19.20 -3.00
C ASP A 110 19.11 -18.03 -2.00
N ARG A 111 19.90 -18.13 -0.93
CA ARG A 111 19.90 -17.18 0.20
C ARG A 111 20.47 -15.83 -0.20
N ASP A 112 21.33 -15.81 -1.20
CA ASP A 112 22.05 -14.62 -1.65
C ASP A 112 21.39 -13.98 -2.89
N ALA A 113 20.25 -14.54 -3.33
CA ALA A 113 19.47 -13.99 -4.41
C ALA A 113 19.04 -12.54 -4.12
N LYS A 114 19.30 -11.65 -5.07
CA LYS A 114 18.87 -10.24 -4.99
C LYS A 114 17.35 -10.16 -4.82
N ALA A 115 16.86 -9.22 -4.00
CA ALA A 115 15.43 -9.06 -3.71
C ALA A 115 14.54 -8.82 -4.96
N THR A 116 15.10 -8.41 -6.08
CA THR A 116 14.40 -8.24 -7.37
C THR A 116 14.30 -9.54 -8.18
N SER A 117 14.98 -10.61 -7.76
CA SER A 117 14.94 -11.91 -8.43
C SER A 117 13.61 -12.60 -8.15
N GLN A 118 13.06 -13.22 -9.19
CA GLN A 118 11.89 -14.08 -9.06
C GLN A 118 12.15 -15.32 -8.18
N TRP A 119 13.43 -15.68 -7.99
CA TRP A 119 13.85 -16.81 -7.16
C TRP A 119 14.36 -16.39 -5.77
N ALA A 120 14.22 -15.11 -5.41
CA ALA A 120 14.56 -14.65 -4.07
C ALA A 120 13.58 -15.19 -3.00
N PRO A 121 14.02 -15.28 -1.73
CA PRO A 121 13.15 -15.62 -0.61
C PRO A 121 12.05 -14.57 -0.40
N SER A 122 10.85 -15.04 -0.10
CA SER A 122 9.68 -14.24 0.25
C SER A 122 8.88 -14.95 1.35
N LEU A 123 8.03 -14.20 2.07
CA LEU A 123 7.07 -14.77 3.00
C LEU A 123 5.73 -14.89 2.31
N ASP A 124 5.19 -16.11 2.26
CA ASP A 124 3.87 -16.45 1.77
C ASP A 124 2.94 -16.72 2.96
N HIS A 125 1.72 -16.19 2.88
CA HIS A 125 0.65 -16.47 3.84
C HIS A 125 -0.09 -17.76 3.44
N ILE A 126 -0.05 -18.81 4.27
CA ILE A 126 -0.71 -20.10 4.00
C ILE A 126 -2.21 -19.89 3.80
N GLU A 127 -2.85 -19.15 4.68
CA GLU A 127 -4.17 -18.57 4.47
C GLU A 127 -4.01 -17.14 3.95
N PRO A 128 -4.51 -16.81 2.73
CA PRO A 128 -4.35 -15.47 2.17
C PRO A 128 -4.96 -14.37 3.04
N ARG A 129 -4.30 -13.22 3.11
CA ARG A 129 -4.77 -12.08 3.92
C ARG A 129 -6.17 -11.56 3.56
N SER A 130 -6.68 -11.87 2.37
CA SER A 130 -8.00 -11.44 1.89
C SER A 130 -9.15 -12.33 2.36
N THR A 131 -8.90 -13.50 2.97
CA THR A 131 -9.96 -14.43 3.40
C THR A 131 -10.52 -14.11 4.78
N SER A 132 -9.83 -13.29 5.58
CA SER A 132 -10.22 -12.91 6.94
C SER A 132 -10.27 -11.38 7.12
N LEU A 133 -11.10 -10.92 8.07
CA LEU A 133 -11.12 -9.52 8.52
C LEU A 133 -9.86 -9.15 9.30
N GLU A 134 -9.32 -10.11 10.06
CA GLU A 134 -8.07 -10.00 10.80
C GLU A 134 -7.09 -11.02 10.23
N PRO A 135 -6.20 -10.60 9.31
CA PRO A 135 -5.24 -11.51 8.70
C PRO A 135 -4.25 -12.05 9.72
N ASP A 136 -4.04 -13.37 9.73
CA ASP A 136 -3.05 -13.98 10.59
C ASP A 136 -1.63 -13.75 10.03
N HIS A 137 -0.82 -13.02 10.80
CA HIS A 137 0.57 -12.70 10.51
C HIS A 137 1.56 -13.51 11.37
N SER A 138 1.07 -14.51 12.11
CA SER A 138 1.85 -15.41 12.95
C SER A 138 2.85 -16.24 12.14
N ALA A 139 3.85 -16.79 12.82
CA ALA A 139 4.80 -17.69 12.16
C ALA A 139 4.10 -18.94 11.62
N GLU A 140 3.01 -19.37 12.25
CA GLU A 140 2.20 -20.54 11.88
C GLU A 140 1.52 -20.36 10.53
N ASN A 141 1.03 -19.15 10.23
CA ASN A 141 0.42 -18.83 8.93
C ASN A 141 1.44 -18.36 7.88
N LEU A 142 2.70 -18.21 8.24
CA LEU A 142 3.76 -17.79 7.33
C LEU A 142 4.66 -18.94 6.92
N ARG A 143 5.07 -18.93 5.65
CA ARG A 143 6.03 -19.89 5.13
C ARG A 143 6.97 -19.27 4.11
N THR A 144 8.11 -19.91 3.96
CA THR A 144 9.15 -19.56 3.00
C THR A 144 8.71 -19.93 1.60
N ALA A 145 8.78 -18.98 0.66
CA ALA A 145 8.47 -19.21 -0.75
C ALA A 145 9.39 -18.40 -1.66
N HIS A 146 9.66 -18.90 -2.88
CA HIS A 146 10.24 -18.04 -3.92
C HIS A 146 9.27 -16.89 -4.26
N MET A 147 9.80 -15.72 -4.59
CA MET A 147 9.00 -14.56 -5.04
C MET A 147 8.04 -14.93 -6.19
N TRP A 148 8.50 -15.73 -7.15
CA TRP A 148 7.68 -16.22 -8.26
C TRP A 148 6.54 -17.13 -7.80
N CYS A 149 6.83 -18.15 -6.98
CA CYS A 149 5.80 -19.08 -6.50
C CYS A 149 4.72 -18.35 -5.71
N ASN A 150 5.12 -17.43 -4.82
CA ASN A 150 4.21 -16.60 -4.04
C ASN A 150 3.36 -15.70 -4.94
N ALA A 151 3.97 -15.01 -5.91
CA ALA A 151 3.25 -14.14 -6.84
C ALA A 151 2.24 -14.89 -7.71
N VAL A 152 2.61 -16.09 -8.19
CA VAL A 152 1.73 -16.93 -9.01
C VAL A 152 0.58 -17.51 -8.20
N ARG A 153 0.84 -17.90 -6.93
CA ARG A 153 -0.20 -18.34 -6.00
C ARG A 153 -1.22 -17.23 -5.73
N GLY A 154 -0.74 -16.02 -5.49
CA GLY A 154 -1.57 -14.85 -5.19
C GLY A 154 -2.47 -15.08 -3.96
N ASP A 155 -3.74 -14.71 -4.07
CA ASP A 155 -4.79 -15.00 -3.09
C ASP A 155 -5.34 -16.44 -3.24
N ALA A 156 -4.45 -17.42 -3.39
CA ALA A 156 -4.77 -18.82 -3.66
C ALA A 156 -5.55 -19.06 -4.98
N ARG A 157 -5.24 -18.29 -6.03
CA ARG A 157 -5.80 -18.49 -7.39
C ARG A 157 -5.39 -19.82 -8.00
N MET A 158 -4.29 -20.38 -7.51
CA MET A 158 -3.72 -21.63 -7.98
C MET A 158 -3.18 -22.43 -6.81
N SER A 159 -3.38 -23.75 -6.85
CA SER A 159 -2.96 -24.62 -5.74
C SER A 159 -1.45 -24.81 -5.73
N ASP A 160 -0.88 -25.12 -4.56
CA ASP A 160 0.54 -25.44 -4.43
C ASP A 160 0.97 -26.59 -5.37
N GLY A 161 0.08 -27.56 -5.61
CA GLY A 161 0.31 -28.68 -6.52
C GLY A 161 0.49 -28.22 -7.97
N ASP A 162 -0.40 -27.36 -8.44
CA ASP A 162 -0.33 -26.81 -9.80
C ASP A 162 0.95 -25.97 -9.99
N ILE A 163 1.37 -25.22 -8.96
CA ILE A 163 2.61 -24.43 -9.01
C ILE A 163 3.84 -25.34 -9.15
N ARG A 164 3.84 -26.50 -8.49
CA ARG A 164 4.94 -27.49 -8.62
C ARG A 164 5.06 -27.95 -10.07
N VAL A 165 3.94 -28.34 -10.69
CA VAL A 165 3.91 -28.78 -12.08
C VAL A 165 4.41 -27.68 -13.02
N LEU A 166 3.94 -26.45 -12.86
CA LEU A 166 4.40 -25.32 -13.69
C LEU A 166 5.90 -25.04 -13.52
N ARG A 167 6.41 -25.15 -12.28
CA ARG A 167 7.83 -24.96 -12.02
C ARG A 167 8.67 -26.02 -12.71
N GLU A 168 8.28 -27.29 -12.62
CA GLU A 168 9.01 -28.37 -13.29
C GLU A 168 9.13 -28.11 -14.79
N GLY A 169 8.06 -27.64 -15.43
CA GLY A 169 8.08 -27.25 -16.84
C GLY A 169 9.03 -26.07 -17.17
N LEU A 170 9.25 -25.13 -16.24
CA LEU A 170 10.14 -23.98 -16.46
C LEU A 170 11.64 -24.35 -16.47
N PHE A 171 12.03 -25.47 -15.86
CA PHE A 171 13.43 -25.91 -15.79
C PHE A 171 13.75 -27.07 -16.74
N GLN A 172 12.77 -27.55 -17.51
CA GLN A 172 12.94 -28.59 -18.53
C GLN A 172 13.04 -28.03 -19.97
N ALA A 173 12.93 -26.71 -20.13
CA ALA A 173 13.07 -25.99 -21.41
C ALA A 173 14.43 -25.29 -21.49
#